data_AF-A0AAN0SQN4-F1
#
_entry.id   AF-A0AAN0SQN4-F1
#
_cell.length_a   1.000
_cell.length_b   1.000
_cell.length_c   1.000
_cell.angle_alpha   90.00
_cell.angle_beta   90.00
_cell.angle_gamma   90.00
#
_symmetry.space_group_name_H-M   'P 1'
#
loop_
_entity.id
_entity.type
_entity.pdbx_description
1 polymer ?
#
loop_
_entity_poly.entity_id
_entity_poly.type
_entity_poly.pdbx_seq_one_letter_code
_entity_poly.pdbx_strand_id
1 'polypeptide(L)'
;MKKSPKKLLVIATSIGIGSSIFSAKLPVYANSEIETSFYDSNFKPKFRPTDKEEAKIYSEKRYEEWSKDFSSKEKRLVQSFKKNSPTNELLRKYRGNIIRMKRDSTDPKLAHAVSEIDEMNRIIKKPENLTLEKQIVYTRFSATDFGYESNSDLGKGLLDLDMKHVNNFKRGFQYGKFPDLRLGSLTEGTDGLLGSFFSKERILVELTVPKGTYMGHLGDGQIIFPSDYAMRLVDKNITVIKQNGKNILKLNAKVVKKVDIEEEILHQQNVINKVVAMSLRAKGISDKDIENINNKITFNFTGLNASLAVKNSQKSILDLVNNDHMPANLIKDCFLKLQKDIGFLFEDTPISMREETDGKTIIPNNSNEKSFIRINATPQSNLSTFAEHLSTSGTVLHEVGHLIAKKILNDVDNDDKFKKLYEKEKNNITEINTYNGYAKKNPDEFFAEVFKSMVSMGNQNHHGDLYRESIKKEVPETVRFIEDNLKEHGYVLK
;
A
#
# COMPACT_ATOMS: atom_id res chain seq x y z
N MET A 1 -10.81 53.14 15.35
CA MET A 1 -11.48 51.87 14.98
C MET A 1 -10.44 50.93 14.36
N LYS A 2 -10.02 49.88 15.10
CA LYS A 2 -9.08 48.84 14.62
C LYS A 2 -9.92 47.67 14.09
N LYS A 3 -9.71 47.28 12.81
CA LYS A 3 -10.30 46.06 12.24
C LYS A 3 -9.35 44.88 12.51
N SER A 4 -9.86 43.81 13.12
CA SER A 4 -9.11 42.57 13.34
C SER A 4 -9.05 41.72 12.06
N PRO A 5 -7.98 40.93 11.84
CA PRO A 5 -7.95 39.96 10.77
C PRO A 5 -8.75 38.72 11.18
N LYS A 6 -9.69 38.29 10.32
CA LYS A 6 -10.42 37.03 10.48
C LYS A 6 -9.46 35.87 10.24
N LYS A 7 -9.22 35.04 11.26
CA LYS A 7 -8.57 33.73 11.10
C LYS A 7 -9.52 32.79 10.37
N LEU A 8 -9.05 32.20 9.27
CA LEU A 8 -9.75 31.16 8.55
C LEU A 8 -9.66 29.87 9.40
N LEU A 9 -10.78 29.41 9.93
CA LEU A 9 -10.90 28.13 10.61
C LEU A 9 -11.04 27.05 9.55
N VAL A 10 -9.99 26.25 9.32
CA VAL A 10 -10.07 25.05 8.50
C VAL A 10 -10.82 23.99 9.30
N ILE A 11 -12.13 23.89 9.07
CA ILE A 11 -12.93 22.78 9.56
C ILE A 11 -12.58 21.57 8.66
N ALA A 12 -11.93 20.57 9.24
CA ALA A 12 -11.83 19.24 8.65
C ALA A 12 -13.24 18.61 8.64
N THR A 13 -14.04 18.96 7.63
CA THR A 13 -15.35 18.32 7.42
C THR A 13 -15.12 16.87 7.00
N SER A 14 -15.43 15.96 7.92
CA SER A 14 -15.80 14.58 7.60
C SER A 14 -17.03 14.61 6.69
N ILE A 15 -16.82 14.57 5.39
CA ILE A 15 -17.89 14.44 4.41
C ILE A 15 -18.38 12.99 4.44
N GLY A 16 -19.34 12.73 5.32
CA GLY A 16 -20.31 11.66 5.14
C GLY A 16 -21.38 12.16 4.18
N ILE A 17 -21.30 11.78 2.91
CA ILE A 17 -22.41 11.96 1.96
C ILE A 17 -23.08 10.59 1.82
N GLY A 18 -24.36 10.58 2.17
CA GLY A 18 -25.24 9.43 2.06
C GLY A 18 -25.29 8.90 0.63
N SER A 19 -25.26 7.58 0.53
CA SER A 19 -25.52 6.82 -0.68
C SER A 19 -27.00 6.95 -1.05
N SER A 20 -27.34 7.97 -1.83
CA SER A 20 -28.53 7.95 -2.68
C SER A 20 -28.26 7.05 -3.90
N ILE A 21 -29.10 6.03 -3.99
CA ILE A 21 -29.08 4.89 -4.89
C ILE A 21 -29.26 5.36 -6.35
N PHE A 22 -28.26 5.13 -7.19
CA PHE A 22 -28.47 4.99 -8.63
C PHE A 22 -28.44 3.50 -8.97
N SER A 23 -29.63 2.95 -9.18
CA SER A 23 -29.85 1.61 -9.68
C SER A 23 -29.49 1.57 -11.17
N ALA A 24 -28.26 1.15 -11.49
CA ALA A 24 -27.93 0.66 -12.82
C ALA A 24 -28.13 -0.87 -12.79
N LYS A 25 -29.08 -1.35 -13.60
CA LYS A 25 -29.35 -2.78 -13.78
C LYS A 25 -28.07 -3.49 -14.21
N LEU A 26 -27.53 -4.33 -13.32
CA LEU A 26 -26.52 -5.32 -13.65
C LEU A 26 -27.11 -6.33 -14.64
N PRO A 27 -26.37 -6.78 -15.66
CA PRO A 27 -26.79 -7.93 -16.46
C PRO A 27 -26.84 -9.17 -15.55
N VAL A 28 -28.03 -9.74 -15.44
CA VAL A 28 -28.28 -11.04 -14.82
C VAL A 28 -27.61 -12.09 -15.71
N TYR A 29 -26.46 -12.60 -15.28
CA TYR A 29 -25.96 -13.85 -15.81
C TYR A 29 -26.85 -14.98 -15.26
N ALA A 30 -27.38 -15.77 -16.19
CA ALA A 30 -28.31 -16.85 -15.93
C ALA A 30 -27.83 -17.74 -14.79
N ASN A 31 -28.69 -17.88 -13.77
CA ASN A 31 -28.67 -19.02 -12.88
C ASN A 31 -28.78 -20.27 -13.76
N SER A 32 -27.68 -21.00 -13.95
CA SER A 32 -27.80 -22.43 -14.16
C SER A 32 -28.41 -22.98 -12.88
N GLU A 33 -29.62 -23.49 -12.97
CA GLU A 33 -30.31 -24.23 -11.92
C GLU A 33 -29.37 -25.30 -11.38
N ILE A 34 -28.76 -25.02 -10.22
CA ILE A 34 -28.10 -26.04 -9.41
C ILE A 34 -29.23 -26.77 -8.71
N GLU A 35 -29.46 -28.01 -9.14
CA GLU A 35 -30.38 -28.95 -8.50
C GLU A 35 -30.26 -28.87 -6.98
N THR A 36 -31.40 -28.63 -6.36
CA THR A 36 -31.63 -28.61 -4.93
C THR A 36 -31.47 -30.01 -4.34
N SER A 37 -30.28 -30.41 -3.87
CA SER A 37 -30.16 -31.57 -2.96
C SER A 37 -28.81 -31.76 -2.24
N PHE A 38 -28.19 -30.75 -1.62
CA PHE A 38 -27.12 -31.02 -0.63
C PHE A 38 -27.11 -29.95 0.47
N TYR A 39 -28.11 -29.97 1.36
CA TYR A 39 -27.86 -29.50 2.72
C TYR A 39 -26.99 -30.56 3.39
N ASP A 40 -25.70 -30.29 3.58
CA ASP A 40 -24.87 -31.16 4.43
C ASP A 40 -25.40 -30.99 5.86
N SER A 41 -26.07 -32.02 6.37
CA SER A 41 -26.66 -32.02 7.73
C SER A 41 -25.61 -31.79 8.83
N ASN A 42 -24.33 -31.86 8.48
CA ASN A 42 -23.19 -31.65 9.37
C ASN A 42 -22.48 -30.30 9.14
N PHE A 43 -23.06 -29.37 8.37
CA PHE A 43 -22.48 -28.06 8.16
C PHE A 43 -22.46 -27.24 9.46
N LYS A 44 -21.28 -26.72 9.82
CA LYS A 44 -21.11 -25.83 10.96
C LYS A 44 -20.52 -24.48 10.53
N PRO A 45 -21.30 -23.38 10.60
CA PRO A 45 -20.86 -22.07 10.10
C PRO A 45 -19.67 -21.50 10.87
N LYS A 46 -19.45 -21.94 12.11
CA LYS A 46 -18.32 -21.53 12.96
C LYS A 46 -17.94 -22.64 13.92
N PHE A 47 -16.69 -23.08 13.87
CA PHE A 47 -16.11 -23.98 14.85
C PHE A 47 -15.49 -23.17 16.00
N ARG A 48 -15.77 -23.58 17.23
CA ARG A 48 -15.14 -23.02 18.44
C ARG A 48 -13.73 -23.61 18.58
N PRO A 49 -12.84 -22.99 19.38
CA PRO A 49 -11.51 -23.57 19.66
C PRO A 49 -11.56 -25.00 20.22
N THR A 50 -12.62 -25.35 20.94
CA THR A 50 -12.87 -26.70 21.49
C THR A 50 -13.24 -27.73 20.44
N ASP A 51 -13.65 -27.32 19.25
CA ASP A 51 -14.24 -28.18 18.21
C ASP A 51 -13.17 -28.65 17.22
N LYS A 52 -11.92 -28.75 17.66
CA LYS A 52 -10.76 -29.01 16.79
C LYS A 52 -10.90 -30.33 16.03
N GLU A 53 -11.33 -31.39 16.71
CA GLU A 53 -11.50 -32.71 16.09
C GLU A 53 -12.68 -32.72 15.10
N GLU A 54 -13.79 -32.07 15.46
CA GLU A 54 -14.95 -31.93 14.59
C GLU A 54 -14.59 -31.15 13.30
N ALA A 55 -13.83 -30.07 13.44
CA ALA A 55 -13.34 -29.27 12.31
C ALA A 55 -12.38 -30.07 11.41
N LYS A 56 -11.57 -30.95 12.02
CA LYS A 56 -10.67 -31.84 11.29
C LYS A 56 -11.45 -32.84 10.46
N ILE A 57 -12.36 -33.59 11.08
CA ILE A 57 -13.21 -34.58 10.40
C ILE A 57 -14.02 -33.92 9.27
N TYR A 58 -14.60 -32.76 9.53
CA TYR A 58 -15.33 -32.00 8.52
C TYR A 58 -14.44 -31.62 7.33
N SER A 59 -13.24 -31.08 7.58
CA SER A 59 -12.32 -30.71 6.49
C SER A 59 -11.77 -31.92 5.75
N GLU A 60 -11.58 -33.06 6.41
CA GLU A 60 -11.13 -34.32 5.79
C GLU A 60 -12.16 -34.87 4.82
N LYS A 61 -13.43 -34.99 5.25
CA LYS A 61 -14.54 -35.41 4.37
C LYS A 61 -14.61 -34.52 3.13
N ARG A 62 -14.56 -33.20 3.32
CA ARG A 62 -14.59 -32.24 2.21
C ARG A 62 -13.36 -32.39 1.32
N TYR A 63 -12.16 -32.64 1.87
CA TYR A 63 -10.95 -32.90 1.09
C TYR A 63 -11.06 -34.17 0.23
N GLU A 64 -11.58 -35.26 0.77
CA GLU A 64 -11.81 -36.51 0.05
C GLU A 64 -12.74 -36.32 -1.15
N GLU A 65 -13.80 -35.52 -0.99
CA GLU A 65 -14.76 -35.22 -2.05
C GLU A 65 -14.09 -34.56 -3.27
N TRP A 66 -13.42 -33.41 -3.12
CA TRP A 66 -12.83 -32.72 -4.28
C TRP A 66 -11.51 -33.34 -4.76
N SER A 67 -10.82 -34.12 -3.92
CA SER A 67 -9.56 -34.79 -4.31
C SER A 67 -9.73 -36.15 -4.96
N LYS A 68 -10.96 -36.66 -5.06
CA LYS A 68 -11.30 -37.97 -5.63
C LYS A 68 -10.71 -38.17 -7.04
N ASP A 69 -10.81 -37.15 -7.87
CA ASP A 69 -10.40 -37.20 -9.28
C ASP A 69 -9.01 -36.59 -9.53
N PHE A 70 -8.24 -36.32 -8.47
CA PHE A 70 -6.90 -35.78 -8.64
C PHE A 70 -5.96 -36.83 -9.21
N SER A 71 -5.24 -36.43 -10.26
CA SER A 71 -4.02 -37.09 -10.68
C SER A 71 -2.96 -37.08 -9.56
N SER A 72 -1.99 -37.98 -9.65
CA SER A 72 -0.84 -38.01 -8.74
C SER A 72 -0.08 -36.68 -8.69
N LYS A 73 -0.07 -35.93 -9.80
CA LYS A 73 0.54 -34.60 -9.88
C LYS A 73 -0.26 -33.57 -9.06
N GLU A 74 -1.58 -33.52 -9.23
CA GLU A 74 -2.46 -32.61 -8.47
C GLU A 74 -2.43 -32.91 -6.96
N LYS A 75 -2.41 -34.20 -6.57
CA LYS A 75 -2.24 -34.58 -5.16
C LYS A 75 -0.93 -34.05 -4.58
N ARG A 76 0.20 -34.22 -5.29
CA ARG A 76 1.51 -33.69 -4.86
C ARG A 76 1.51 -32.17 -4.77
N LEU A 77 0.89 -31.49 -5.74
CA LEU A 77 0.75 -30.05 -5.76
C LEU A 77 -0.03 -29.55 -4.53
N VAL A 78 -1.23 -30.06 -4.28
CA VAL A 78 -2.03 -29.63 -3.12
C VAL A 78 -1.30 -29.90 -1.79
N GLN A 79 -0.59 -31.02 -1.69
CA GLN A 79 0.22 -31.34 -0.51
C GLN A 79 1.40 -30.38 -0.30
N SER A 80 1.99 -29.84 -1.38
CA SER A 80 3.08 -28.84 -1.26
C SER A 80 2.58 -27.54 -0.62
N PHE A 81 1.31 -27.16 -0.87
CA PHE A 81 0.68 -25.98 -0.30
C PHE A 81 0.14 -26.16 1.13
N LYS A 82 0.03 -27.38 1.66
CA LYS A 82 -0.29 -27.59 3.09
C LYS A 82 0.84 -27.13 4.02
N LYS A 83 2.06 -26.99 3.48
CA LYS A 83 3.27 -26.52 4.18
C LYS A 83 3.72 -25.18 3.60
N ASN A 84 4.86 -24.67 4.07
CA ASN A 84 5.52 -23.51 3.46
C ASN A 84 5.95 -23.82 2.02
N SER A 85 5.06 -23.54 1.06
CA SER A 85 5.32 -23.71 -0.37
C SER A 85 6.24 -22.60 -0.89
N PRO A 86 7.34 -22.94 -1.60
CA PRO A 86 8.19 -21.95 -2.27
C PRO A 86 7.42 -21.04 -3.23
N THR A 87 6.36 -21.56 -3.84
CA THR A 87 5.49 -20.78 -4.74
C THR A 87 4.72 -19.70 -3.98
N ASN A 88 4.21 -20.01 -2.78
CA ASN A 88 3.58 -19.00 -1.92
C ASN A 88 4.60 -17.97 -1.40
N GLU A 89 5.84 -18.37 -1.12
CA GLU A 89 6.91 -17.43 -0.75
C GLU A 89 7.25 -16.45 -1.89
N LEU A 90 7.34 -16.95 -3.13
CA LEU A 90 7.52 -16.10 -4.30
C LEU A 90 6.32 -15.17 -4.50
N LEU A 91 5.09 -15.68 -4.37
CA LEU A 91 3.90 -14.86 -4.52
C LEU A 91 3.87 -13.72 -3.48
N ARG A 92 4.25 -13.99 -2.21
CA ARG A 92 4.41 -12.97 -1.17
C ARG A 92 5.49 -11.95 -1.49
N LYS A 93 6.65 -12.39 -2.01
CA LYS A 93 7.75 -11.50 -2.44
C LYS A 93 7.28 -10.53 -3.52
N TYR A 94 6.45 -10.99 -4.46
CA TYR A 94 5.85 -10.17 -5.50
C TYR A 94 4.54 -9.49 -5.05
N ARG A 95 4.19 -9.55 -3.76
CA ARG A 95 2.96 -8.98 -3.17
C ARG A 95 1.71 -9.36 -3.98
N GLY A 96 1.63 -10.61 -4.44
CA GLY A 96 0.51 -11.11 -5.24
C GLY A 96 0.46 -10.64 -6.69
N ASN A 97 1.48 -9.95 -7.20
CA ASN A 97 1.53 -9.45 -8.58
C ASN A 97 1.95 -10.54 -9.58
N ILE A 98 1.00 -11.41 -9.92
CA ILE A 98 1.20 -12.52 -10.86
C ILE A 98 1.57 -12.01 -12.27
N ILE A 99 1.07 -10.85 -12.69
CA ILE A 99 1.39 -10.25 -14.00
C ILE A 99 2.89 -9.92 -14.07
N ARG A 100 3.45 -9.31 -13.01
CA ARG A 100 4.88 -9.05 -12.91
C ARG A 100 5.69 -10.35 -12.90
N MET A 101 5.24 -11.37 -12.15
CA MET A 101 5.89 -12.70 -12.17
C MET A 101 5.89 -13.33 -13.57
N LYS A 102 4.80 -13.17 -14.33
CA LYS A 102 4.68 -13.63 -15.74
C LYS A 102 5.62 -12.87 -16.67
N ARG A 103 5.75 -11.55 -16.50
CA ARG A 103 6.67 -10.74 -17.31
C ARG A 103 8.13 -11.07 -17.01
N ASP A 104 8.45 -11.29 -15.74
CA ASP A 104 9.80 -11.59 -15.27
C ASP A 104 10.11 -13.10 -15.37
N SER A 105 9.23 -13.91 -16.02
CA SER A 105 9.28 -15.38 -16.06
C SER A 105 10.39 -15.98 -16.93
N THR A 106 11.38 -15.18 -17.34
CA THR A 106 12.61 -15.71 -17.91
C THR A 106 13.38 -16.56 -16.87
N ASP A 107 13.08 -16.39 -15.58
CA ASP A 107 13.50 -17.30 -14.51
C ASP A 107 12.62 -18.57 -14.48
N PRO A 108 13.19 -19.79 -14.67
CA PRO A 108 12.46 -21.05 -14.60
C PRO A 108 11.69 -21.26 -13.28
N LYS A 109 12.18 -20.71 -12.15
CA LYS A 109 11.49 -20.80 -10.85
C LYS A 109 10.19 -20.00 -10.86
N LEU A 110 10.19 -18.82 -11.48
CA LEU A 110 9.00 -17.99 -11.61
C LEU A 110 8.00 -18.60 -12.58
N ALA A 111 8.46 -19.13 -13.71
CA ALA A 111 7.60 -19.84 -14.65
C ALA A 111 6.92 -21.06 -14.01
N HIS A 112 7.67 -21.85 -13.23
CA HIS A 112 7.13 -22.97 -12.47
C HIS A 112 6.10 -22.51 -11.43
N ALA A 113 6.43 -21.49 -10.63
CA ALA A 113 5.53 -20.94 -9.62
C ALA A 113 4.21 -20.42 -10.22
N VAL A 114 4.28 -19.71 -11.35
CA VAL A 114 3.10 -19.25 -12.09
C VAL A 114 2.24 -20.43 -12.55
N SER A 115 2.86 -21.47 -13.12
CA SER A 115 2.16 -22.68 -13.55
C SER A 115 1.44 -23.36 -12.39
N GLU A 116 2.09 -23.50 -11.23
CA GLU A 116 1.48 -24.05 -10.02
C GLU A 116 0.32 -23.19 -9.49
N ILE A 117 0.43 -21.86 -9.54
CA ILE A 117 -0.65 -20.95 -9.13
C ILE A 117 -1.87 -21.10 -10.05
N ASP A 118 -1.65 -21.09 -11.36
CA ASP A 118 -2.72 -21.24 -12.36
C ASP A 118 -3.42 -22.61 -12.19
N GLU A 119 -2.65 -23.67 -11.94
CA GLU A 119 -3.17 -25.01 -11.68
C GLU A 119 -3.94 -25.10 -10.35
N MET A 120 -3.41 -24.56 -9.25
CA MET A 120 -4.12 -24.51 -7.97
C MET A 120 -5.43 -23.72 -8.08
N ASN A 121 -5.44 -22.59 -8.79
CA ASN A 121 -6.65 -21.83 -9.06
C ASN A 121 -7.69 -22.69 -9.79
N ARG A 122 -7.28 -23.46 -10.81
CA ARG A 122 -8.15 -24.35 -11.58
C ARG A 122 -8.76 -25.45 -10.71
N ILE A 123 -7.96 -26.12 -9.89
CA ILE A 123 -8.42 -27.24 -9.06
C ILE A 123 -9.35 -26.75 -7.94
N ILE A 124 -9.06 -25.59 -7.32
CA ILE A 124 -9.91 -25.03 -6.26
C ILE A 124 -11.24 -24.50 -6.83
N LYS A 125 -11.24 -23.87 -8.02
CA LYS A 125 -12.44 -23.27 -8.63
C LYS A 125 -13.35 -24.29 -9.32
N LYS A 126 -13.74 -25.33 -8.58
CA LYS A 126 -14.74 -26.32 -9.01
C LYS A 126 -16.00 -26.22 -8.15
N PRO A 127 -17.20 -26.55 -8.68
CA PRO A 127 -18.48 -26.40 -7.97
C PRO A 127 -18.52 -27.03 -6.58
N GLU A 128 -17.90 -28.19 -6.36
CA GLU A 128 -17.86 -28.89 -5.09
C GLU A 128 -17.14 -28.12 -3.96
N ASN A 129 -16.23 -27.22 -4.33
CA ASN A 129 -15.49 -26.33 -3.43
C ASN A 129 -16.18 -24.98 -3.19
N LEU A 130 -17.38 -24.80 -3.76
CA LEU A 130 -18.17 -23.61 -3.50
C LEU A 130 -18.72 -23.67 -2.08
N THR A 131 -18.51 -22.59 -1.32
CA THR A 131 -19.06 -22.44 0.02
C THR A 131 -20.58 -22.31 -0.07
N LEU A 132 -21.34 -23.33 0.36
CA LEU A 132 -22.81 -23.37 0.22
C LEU A 132 -23.53 -22.42 1.20
N GLU A 133 -22.90 -22.16 2.34
CA GLU A 133 -23.39 -21.31 3.42
C GLU A 133 -22.24 -20.51 4.04
N LYS A 134 -22.55 -19.39 4.70
CA LYS A 134 -21.51 -18.55 5.33
C LYS A 134 -20.65 -19.37 6.30
N GLN A 135 -19.32 -19.32 6.11
CA GLN A 135 -18.34 -20.01 6.96
C GLN A 135 -17.39 -19.01 7.63
N ILE A 136 -16.99 -19.28 8.87
CA ILE A 136 -15.90 -18.56 9.54
C ILE A 136 -14.60 -19.34 9.40
N VAL A 137 -13.54 -18.62 9.01
CA VAL A 137 -12.18 -19.10 8.87
C VAL A 137 -11.23 -18.16 9.61
N TYR A 138 -10.17 -18.70 10.19
CA TYR A 138 -9.13 -17.96 10.89
C TYR A 138 -7.85 -17.98 10.07
N THR A 139 -7.19 -16.84 9.98
CA THR A 139 -5.89 -16.74 9.32
C THR A 139 -4.97 -15.81 10.09
N ARG A 140 -3.66 -16.02 9.94
CA ARG A 140 -2.63 -15.23 10.62
C ARG A 140 -1.72 -14.52 9.64
N PHE A 141 -1.25 -13.35 10.06
CA PHE A 141 -0.31 -12.55 9.31
C PHE A 141 0.83 -12.07 10.20
N SER A 142 1.98 -11.97 9.57
CA SER A 142 3.17 -11.28 10.06
C SER A 142 3.00 -9.76 9.86
N ALA A 143 3.76 -8.94 10.59
CA ALA A 143 3.80 -7.51 10.32
C ALA A 143 4.36 -7.27 8.90
N THR A 144 5.34 -8.07 8.48
CA THR A 144 5.97 -7.99 7.16
C THR A 144 4.98 -8.20 6.01
N ASP A 145 3.90 -8.98 6.21
CA ASP A 145 2.83 -9.13 5.21
C ASP A 145 2.09 -7.81 4.93
N PHE A 146 1.99 -6.93 5.93
CA PHE A 146 1.43 -5.58 5.81
C PHE A 146 2.45 -4.52 5.40
N GLY A 147 3.69 -4.94 5.10
CA GLY A 147 4.73 -4.07 4.60
C GLY A 147 5.64 -3.48 5.67
N TYR A 148 5.55 -3.89 6.93
CA TYR A 148 6.56 -3.51 7.94
C TYR A 148 7.90 -4.17 7.63
N GLU A 149 9.01 -3.58 8.09
CA GLU A 149 10.36 -4.11 7.90
C GLU A 149 10.59 -5.39 8.70
N SER A 150 10.04 -5.45 9.91
CA SER A 150 10.19 -6.55 10.83
C SER A 150 8.90 -6.86 11.60
N ASN A 151 8.78 -8.12 12.02
CA ASN A 151 7.72 -8.55 12.93
C ASN A 151 7.80 -7.90 14.31
N SER A 152 8.96 -7.38 14.68
CA SER A 152 9.13 -6.59 15.90
C SER A 152 8.42 -5.24 15.84
N ASP A 153 8.09 -4.71 14.66
CA ASP A 153 7.60 -3.32 14.55
C ASP A 153 6.19 -3.14 15.10
N LEU A 154 5.39 -4.21 15.09
CA LEU A 154 4.12 -4.24 15.80
C LEU A 154 4.26 -4.67 17.27
N GLY A 155 5.42 -5.19 17.67
CA GLY A 155 5.71 -5.71 19.01
C GLY A 155 6.42 -4.69 19.90
N LYS A 156 6.18 -4.78 21.21
CA LYS A 156 7.00 -4.13 22.24
C LYS A 156 7.63 -5.24 23.08
N GLY A 157 8.77 -5.75 22.63
CA GLY A 157 9.35 -6.98 23.15
C GLY A 157 8.56 -8.22 22.73
N LEU A 158 8.64 -9.30 23.51
CA LEU A 158 8.08 -10.60 23.11
C LEU A 158 6.55 -10.68 23.27
N LEU A 159 6.02 -10.08 24.34
CA LEU A 159 4.65 -10.28 24.83
C LEU A 159 3.70 -9.14 24.47
N ASP A 160 4.18 -7.91 24.34
CA ASP A 160 3.34 -6.73 24.15
C ASP A 160 3.35 -6.22 22.71
N LEU A 161 2.42 -5.33 22.40
CA LEU A 161 2.34 -4.63 21.12
C LEU A 161 2.82 -3.18 21.28
N ASP A 162 3.42 -2.64 20.23
CA ASP A 162 3.66 -1.20 20.16
C ASP A 162 2.36 -0.48 19.79
N MET A 163 1.78 0.20 20.77
CA MET A 163 0.50 0.89 20.60
C MET A 163 0.56 2.08 19.63
N LYS A 164 1.72 2.70 19.39
CA LYS A 164 1.86 3.75 18.37
C LYS A 164 1.66 3.14 16.98
N HIS A 165 2.36 2.04 16.69
CA HIS A 165 2.24 1.31 15.44
C HIS A 165 0.85 0.70 15.25
N VAL A 166 0.29 0.08 16.30
CA VAL A 166 -1.08 -0.45 16.29
C VAL A 166 -2.10 0.65 16.00
N ASN A 167 -2.00 1.81 16.65
CA ASN A 167 -2.95 2.91 16.44
C ASN A 167 -2.81 3.52 15.04
N ASN A 168 -1.61 3.54 14.44
CA ASN A 168 -1.43 3.93 13.05
C ASN A 168 -2.12 2.94 12.10
N PHE A 169 -1.87 1.65 12.30
CA PHE A 169 -2.50 0.57 11.54
C PHE A 169 -4.03 0.65 11.63
N LYS A 170 -4.59 0.79 12.85
CA LYS A 170 -6.04 0.90 13.08
C LYS A 170 -6.69 2.07 12.36
N ARG A 171 -5.99 3.22 12.28
CA ARG A 171 -6.50 4.43 11.61
C ARG A 171 -6.44 4.35 10.09
N GLY A 172 -5.66 3.44 9.52
CA GLY A 172 -5.39 3.40 8.08
C GLY A 172 -5.95 2.18 7.37
N PHE A 173 -5.91 1.02 8.02
CA PHE A 173 -6.25 -0.24 7.36
C PHE A 173 -7.77 -0.45 7.24
N GLN A 174 -8.23 -0.81 6.04
CA GLN A 174 -9.63 -1.10 5.74
C GLN A 174 -9.81 -2.31 4.82
N TYR A 175 -8.91 -2.48 3.85
CA TYR A 175 -8.93 -3.58 2.89
C TYR A 175 -7.54 -3.86 2.33
N GLY A 176 -7.37 -5.07 1.81
CA GLY A 176 -6.12 -5.55 1.23
C GLY A 176 -6.32 -6.80 0.38
N LYS A 177 -5.46 -6.99 -0.61
CA LYS A 177 -5.46 -8.18 -1.47
C LYS A 177 -4.56 -9.25 -0.86
N PHE A 178 -4.97 -10.52 -0.91
CA PHE A 178 -4.08 -11.57 -0.41
C PHE A 178 -2.83 -11.68 -1.30
N PRO A 179 -1.63 -11.63 -0.69
CA PRO A 179 -0.37 -11.69 -1.43
C PRO A 179 0.06 -13.13 -1.75
N ASP A 180 -0.75 -14.13 -1.40
CA ASP A 180 -0.50 -15.56 -1.61
C ASP A 180 -1.80 -16.34 -1.90
N LEU A 181 -1.67 -17.65 -2.17
CA LEU A 181 -2.80 -18.57 -2.03
C LEU A 181 -3.07 -18.78 -0.54
N ARG A 182 -3.97 -17.95 -0.02
CA ARG A 182 -4.11 -17.74 1.43
C ARG A 182 -4.61 -18.99 2.12
N LEU A 183 -3.81 -19.48 3.06
CA LEU A 183 -4.19 -20.57 3.97
C LEU A 183 -4.98 -20.03 5.15
N GLY A 184 -5.92 -20.85 5.64
CA GLY A 184 -6.67 -20.58 6.86
C GLY A 184 -7.03 -21.86 7.61
N SER A 185 -7.64 -21.69 8.78
CA SER A 185 -8.09 -22.77 9.65
C SER A 185 -9.54 -22.56 10.06
N LEU A 186 -10.31 -23.65 10.16
CA LEU A 186 -11.72 -23.60 10.58
C LEU A 186 -11.89 -23.25 12.06
N THR A 187 -10.85 -23.47 12.87
CA THR A 187 -10.79 -23.06 14.27
C THR A 187 -9.73 -21.98 14.48
N GLU A 188 -9.88 -21.17 15.52
CA GLU A 188 -8.90 -20.13 15.88
C GLU A 188 -7.51 -20.71 16.23
N GLY A 189 -7.49 -22.01 16.57
CA GLY A 189 -6.33 -22.88 16.77
C GLY A 189 -5.00 -22.16 17.06
N THR A 190 -4.56 -22.18 18.31
CA THR A 190 -3.16 -21.86 18.61
C THR A 190 -2.30 -23.01 18.06
N ASP A 191 -1.30 -22.71 17.23
CA ASP A 191 -0.11 -23.56 17.16
C ASP A 191 0.25 -23.90 18.61
N GLY A 192 0.51 -25.17 18.93
CA GLY A 192 0.68 -25.62 20.33
C GLY A 192 1.57 -24.67 21.16
N LEU A 193 1.39 -24.64 22.48
CA LEU A 193 1.89 -23.59 23.40
C LEU A 193 3.25 -22.95 23.00
N LEU A 194 4.25 -23.77 22.66
CA LEU A 194 5.59 -23.34 22.21
C LEU A 194 5.58 -22.64 20.82
N GLY A 195 4.90 -23.20 19.84
CA GLY A 195 4.77 -22.64 18.49
C GLY A 195 4.07 -21.29 18.46
N SER A 196 2.99 -21.12 19.24
CA SER A 196 2.29 -19.83 19.38
C SER A 196 3.13 -18.78 20.12
N PHE A 197 3.91 -19.20 21.11
CA PHE A 197 4.79 -18.30 21.87
C PHE A 197 5.89 -17.70 20.97
N PHE A 198 6.56 -18.54 20.17
CA PHE A 198 7.62 -18.11 19.23
C PHE A 198 7.11 -17.64 17.86
N SER A 199 5.83 -17.85 17.53
CA SER A 199 5.27 -17.39 16.26
C SER A 199 5.48 -15.89 16.09
N LYS A 200 5.93 -15.49 14.91
CA LYS A 200 6.11 -14.08 14.52
C LYS A 200 4.81 -13.43 14.08
N GLU A 201 3.74 -14.20 13.90
CA GLU A 201 2.45 -13.72 13.44
C GLU A 201 1.66 -13.10 14.60
N ARG A 202 1.70 -11.77 14.68
CA ARG A 202 1.01 -10.98 15.71
C ARG A 202 -0.39 -10.54 15.30
N ILE A 203 -0.85 -10.91 14.11
CA ILE A 203 -2.13 -10.48 13.57
C ILE A 203 -2.98 -11.72 13.28
N LEU A 204 -4.11 -11.83 13.97
CA LEU A 204 -5.14 -12.84 13.74
C LEU A 204 -6.31 -12.19 13.02
N VAL A 205 -6.80 -12.82 11.96
CA VAL A 205 -7.97 -12.35 11.21
C VAL A 205 -9.04 -13.43 11.25
N GLU A 206 -10.19 -13.07 11.81
CA GLU A 206 -11.43 -13.84 11.69
C GLU A 206 -12.11 -13.42 10.37
N LEU A 207 -12.04 -14.30 9.38
CA LEU A 207 -12.60 -14.12 8.05
C LEU A 207 -14.01 -14.72 7.98
N THR A 208 -14.98 -13.86 7.66
CA THR A 208 -16.27 -14.29 7.17
C THR A 208 -16.16 -14.63 5.69
N VAL A 209 -16.33 -15.89 5.35
CA VAL A 209 -16.39 -16.41 3.98
C VAL A 209 -17.87 -16.43 3.55
N PRO A 210 -18.27 -15.61 2.56
CA PRO A 210 -19.65 -15.58 2.12
C PRO A 210 -20.02 -16.84 1.32
N LYS A 211 -21.32 -17.15 1.28
CA LYS A 211 -21.88 -18.14 0.36
C LYS A 211 -21.45 -17.83 -1.09
N GLY A 212 -21.13 -18.85 -1.87
CA GLY A 212 -20.66 -18.72 -3.25
C GLY A 212 -19.14 -18.53 -3.38
N THR A 213 -18.39 -18.56 -2.28
CA THR A 213 -16.92 -18.41 -2.31
C THR A 213 -16.25 -19.76 -2.54
N TYR A 214 -15.43 -19.89 -3.58
CA TYR A 214 -14.53 -21.04 -3.73
C TYR A 214 -13.47 -21.10 -2.63
N MET A 215 -13.37 -22.24 -1.93
CA MET A 215 -12.29 -22.55 -1.01
C MET A 215 -11.98 -24.06 -1.05
N GLY A 216 -10.70 -24.42 -1.11
CA GLY A 216 -10.28 -25.82 -1.08
C GLY A 216 -10.08 -26.28 0.36
N HIS A 217 -10.71 -27.37 0.76
CA HIS A 217 -10.41 -28.02 2.04
C HIS A 217 -9.15 -28.85 1.94
N LEU A 218 -8.25 -28.75 2.91
CA LEU A 218 -6.96 -29.44 2.91
C LEU A 218 -6.88 -30.60 3.92
N GLY A 219 -7.97 -30.95 4.60
CA GLY A 219 -7.92 -31.83 5.78
C GLY A 219 -7.35 -31.10 7.01
N ASP A 220 -7.28 -31.78 8.16
CA ASP A 220 -6.75 -31.24 9.42
C ASP A 220 -7.35 -29.87 9.84
N GLY A 221 -8.58 -29.57 9.40
CA GLY A 221 -9.24 -28.29 9.64
C GLY A 221 -8.67 -27.10 8.86
N GLN A 222 -7.78 -27.34 7.88
CA GLN A 222 -7.17 -26.30 7.04
C GLN A 222 -7.94 -26.08 5.74
N ILE A 223 -7.86 -24.85 5.23
CA ILE A 223 -8.42 -24.44 3.93
C ILE A 223 -7.40 -23.63 3.14
N ILE A 224 -7.65 -23.46 1.84
CA ILE A 224 -6.90 -22.59 0.94
C ILE A 224 -7.83 -21.79 0.03
N PHE A 225 -7.54 -20.50 -0.14
CA PHE A 225 -8.21 -19.63 -1.10
C PHE A 225 -7.44 -19.56 -2.42
N PRO A 226 -8.13 -19.50 -3.58
CA PRO A 226 -7.49 -19.15 -4.84
C PRO A 226 -7.01 -17.69 -4.83
N SER A 227 -6.12 -17.38 -5.77
CA SER A 227 -5.36 -16.13 -5.80
C SER A 227 -6.18 -14.87 -6.11
N ASP A 228 -7.45 -14.98 -6.51
CA ASP A 228 -8.34 -13.86 -6.88
C ASP A 228 -9.16 -13.31 -5.70
N TYR A 229 -8.85 -13.70 -4.46
CA TYR A 229 -9.49 -13.19 -3.26
C TYR A 229 -8.67 -12.13 -2.51
N ALA A 230 -9.40 -11.36 -1.72
CA ALA A 230 -8.95 -10.27 -0.90
C ALA A 230 -9.74 -10.26 0.41
N MET A 231 -9.39 -9.33 1.31
CA MET A 231 -10.14 -9.10 2.54
C MET A 231 -10.55 -7.64 2.69
N ARG A 232 -11.72 -7.44 3.29
CA ARG A 232 -12.24 -6.13 3.71
C ARG A 232 -12.66 -6.20 5.17
N LEU A 233 -12.23 -5.25 5.99
CA LEU A 233 -12.63 -5.18 7.39
C LEU A 233 -14.15 -5.04 7.53
N VAL A 234 -14.68 -5.65 8.58
CA VAL A 234 -16.05 -5.48 9.05
C VAL A 234 -16.02 -4.49 10.22
N ASP A 235 -16.82 -3.43 10.13
CA ASP A 235 -17.03 -2.42 11.18
C ASP A 235 -15.76 -1.75 11.74
N LYS A 236 -14.66 -1.75 10.97
CA LYS A 236 -13.32 -1.26 11.40
C LYS A 236 -12.88 -1.85 12.75
N ASN A 237 -13.38 -3.03 13.10
CA ASN A 237 -13.20 -3.60 14.42
C ASN A 237 -11.84 -4.31 14.51
N ILE A 238 -10.84 -3.57 14.99
CA ILE A 238 -9.49 -4.07 15.25
C ILE A 238 -9.24 -3.97 16.75
N THR A 239 -9.09 -5.12 17.40
CA THR A 239 -8.93 -5.24 18.86
C THR A 239 -7.58 -5.81 19.22
N VAL A 240 -7.09 -5.48 20.41
CA VAL A 240 -5.95 -6.20 21.01
C VAL A 240 -6.53 -7.27 21.93
N ILE A 241 -6.10 -8.51 21.75
CA ILE A 241 -6.51 -9.64 22.59
C ILE A 241 -5.26 -10.31 23.17
N LYS A 242 -5.43 -11.03 24.28
CA LYS A 242 -4.37 -11.82 24.90
C LYS A 242 -4.57 -13.29 24.59
N GLN A 243 -3.61 -13.91 23.90
CA GLN A 243 -3.61 -15.32 23.57
C GLN A 243 -2.30 -15.95 24.08
N ASN A 244 -2.38 -16.96 24.96
CA ASN A 244 -1.21 -17.61 25.58
C ASN A 244 -0.22 -16.63 26.24
N GLY A 245 -0.74 -15.63 26.97
CA GLY A 245 0.10 -14.63 27.66
C GLY A 245 0.59 -13.48 26.77
N LYS A 246 0.36 -13.55 25.46
CA LYS A 246 0.89 -12.64 24.44
C LYS A 246 -0.22 -11.79 23.84
N ASN A 247 0.03 -10.48 23.72
CA ASN A 247 -0.87 -9.54 23.07
C ASN A 247 -0.75 -9.65 21.55
N ILE A 248 -1.88 -9.84 20.89
CA ILE A 248 -1.99 -9.91 19.43
C ILE A 248 -3.14 -9.03 18.93
N LEU A 249 -3.06 -8.65 17.67
CA LEU A 249 -4.09 -7.86 17.00
C LEU A 249 -5.12 -8.80 16.37
N LYS A 250 -6.39 -8.73 16.79
CA LYS A 250 -7.51 -9.44 16.18
C LYS A 250 -8.30 -8.52 15.27
N LEU A 251 -8.50 -8.93 14.03
CA LEU A 251 -9.27 -8.24 13.00
C LEU A 251 -10.47 -9.08 12.62
N ASN A 252 -11.62 -8.44 12.43
CA ASN A 252 -12.78 -9.06 11.80
C ASN A 252 -12.87 -8.56 10.35
N ALA A 253 -12.89 -9.49 9.40
CA ALA A 253 -12.93 -9.16 7.98
C ALA A 253 -13.86 -10.12 7.23
N LYS A 254 -14.25 -9.73 6.01
CA LYS A 254 -14.94 -10.59 5.06
C LYS A 254 -14.03 -10.87 3.87
N VAL A 255 -14.14 -12.07 3.31
CA VAL A 255 -13.53 -12.41 2.03
C VAL A 255 -14.33 -11.72 0.92
N VAL A 256 -13.61 -11.08 0.00
CA VAL A 256 -14.16 -10.39 -1.18
C VAL A 256 -13.29 -10.70 -2.39
N LYS A 257 -13.76 -10.43 -3.61
CA LYS A 257 -12.93 -10.60 -4.81
C LYS A 257 -11.89 -9.49 -4.90
N LYS A 258 -10.74 -9.77 -5.52
CA LYS A 258 -9.71 -8.75 -5.79
C LYS A 258 -10.25 -7.61 -6.65
N VAL A 259 -11.14 -7.91 -7.60
CA VAL A 259 -11.79 -6.90 -8.46
C VAL A 259 -12.57 -5.87 -7.65
N ASP A 260 -13.29 -6.29 -6.60
CA ASP A 260 -14.02 -5.36 -5.71
C ASP A 260 -13.09 -4.38 -4.97
N ILE A 261 -11.83 -4.76 -4.76
CA ILE A 261 -10.80 -3.90 -4.16
C ILE A 261 -10.15 -3.01 -5.23
N GLU A 262 -10.00 -3.51 -6.46
CA GLU A 262 -9.49 -2.76 -7.61
C GLU A 262 -10.42 -1.62 -7.99
N GLU A 263 -11.74 -1.88 -8.01
CA GLU A 263 -12.76 -0.87 -8.23
C GLU A 263 -12.73 0.21 -7.14
N GLU A 264 -12.54 -0.16 -5.87
CA GLU A 264 -12.39 0.80 -4.77
C GLU A 264 -11.12 1.64 -4.93
N ILE A 265 -9.97 1.03 -5.26
CA ILE A 265 -8.72 1.76 -5.49
C ILE A 265 -8.89 2.74 -6.66
N LEU A 266 -9.51 2.32 -7.76
CA LEU A 266 -9.80 3.18 -8.92
C LEU A 266 -10.76 4.32 -8.55
N HIS A 267 -11.77 4.05 -7.72
CA HIS A 267 -12.64 5.08 -7.19
C HIS A 267 -11.83 6.12 -6.40
N GLN A 268 -10.98 5.69 -5.47
CA GLN A 268 -10.13 6.58 -4.67
C GLN A 268 -9.11 7.36 -5.52
N GLN A 269 -8.59 6.76 -6.59
CA GLN A 269 -7.75 7.43 -7.59
C GLN A 269 -8.52 8.56 -8.29
N ASN A 270 -9.75 8.29 -8.73
CA ASN A 270 -10.58 9.30 -9.38
C ASN A 270 -10.96 10.43 -8.40
N VAL A 271 -11.23 10.10 -7.14
CA VAL A 271 -11.48 11.09 -6.08
C VAL A 271 -10.29 12.01 -5.90
N ILE A 272 -9.07 11.48 -5.71
CA ILE A 272 -7.91 12.34 -5.48
C ILE A 272 -7.58 13.24 -6.67
N ASN A 273 -7.70 12.75 -7.92
CA ASN A 273 -7.52 13.59 -9.10
C ASN A 273 -8.52 14.76 -9.15
N LYS A 274 -9.79 14.52 -8.79
CA LYS A 274 -10.80 15.59 -8.68
C LYS A 274 -10.47 16.58 -7.57
N VAL A 275 -10.04 16.09 -6.40
CA VAL A 275 -9.67 16.95 -5.26
C VAL A 275 -8.48 17.84 -5.62
N VAL A 276 -7.46 17.32 -6.30
CA VAL A 276 -6.33 18.12 -6.79
C VAL A 276 -6.79 19.23 -7.74
N ALA A 277 -7.66 18.90 -8.70
CA ALA A 277 -8.23 19.90 -9.60
C ALA A 277 -8.97 21.00 -8.84
N MET A 278 -9.77 20.64 -7.82
CA MET A 278 -10.46 21.61 -6.98
C MET A 278 -9.50 22.48 -6.15
N SER A 279 -8.48 21.89 -5.52
CA SER A 279 -7.46 22.60 -4.75
C SER A 279 -6.71 23.62 -5.61
N LEU A 280 -6.31 23.24 -6.83
CA LEU A 280 -5.58 24.13 -7.73
C LEU A 280 -6.47 25.26 -8.27
N ARG A 281 -7.75 24.99 -8.60
CA ARG A 281 -8.72 26.05 -8.94
C ARG A 281 -8.88 27.06 -7.81
N ALA A 282 -9.02 26.59 -6.57
CA ALA A 282 -9.12 27.46 -5.40
C ALA A 282 -7.87 28.34 -5.20
N LYS A 283 -6.71 27.89 -5.72
CA LYS A 283 -5.46 28.64 -5.77
C LYS A 283 -5.29 29.51 -7.03
N GLY A 284 -6.35 29.68 -7.84
CA GLY A 284 -6.38 30.58 -9.00
C GLY A 284 -5.83 30.00 -10.31
N ILE A 285 -5.63 28.68 -10.40
CA ILE A 285 -5.19 28.02 -11.63
C ILE A 285 -6.34 27.94 -12.64
N SER A 286 -6.05 28.22 -13.92
CA SER A 286 -7.04 28.30 -15.00
C SER A 286 -7.67 26.94 -15.34
N ASP A 287 -8.93 26.92 -15.78
CA ASP A 287 -9.60 25.66 -16.18
C ASP A 287 -8.88 24.94 -17.34
N LYS A 288 -8.25 25.70 -18.24
CA LYS A 288 -7.42 25.15 -19.33
C LYS A 288 -6.22 24.37 -18.79
N ASP A 289 -5.54 24.88 -17.77
CA ASP A 289 -4.43 24.16 -17.15
C ASP A 289 -4.95 22.96 -16.35
N ILE A 290 -6.07 23.11 -15.65
CA ILE A 290 -6.69 22.01 -14.89
C ILE A 290 -7.07 20.84 -15.79
N GLU A 291 -7.60 21.09 -16.98
CA GLU A 291 -7.89 20.03 -17.95
C GLU A 291 -6.64 19.22 -18.32
N ASN A 292 -5.48 19.89 -18.43
CA ASN A 292 -4.20 19.27 -18.73
C ASN A 292 -3.53 18.59 -17.51
N ILE A 293 -3.94 18.96 -16.29
CA ILE A 293 -3.48 18.40 -15.01
C ILE A 293 -4.36 17.25 -14.53
N ASN A 294 -5.58 17.11 -15.06
CA ASN A 294 -6.45 15.99 -14.72
C ASN A 294 -5.79 14.64 -15.05
N ASN A 295 -6.11 13.63 -14.24
CA ASN A 295 -5.66 12.26 -14.41
C ASN A 295 -4.13 12.13 -14.44
N LYS A 296 -3.44 12.76 -13.49
CA LYS A 296 -1.99 12.63 -13.33
C LYS A 296 -1.60 11.69 -12.21
N ILE A 297 -2.55 11.25 -11.38
CA ILE A 297 -2.28 10.38 -10.23
C ILE A 297 -2.86 9.01 -10.51
N THR A 298 -2.01 7.98 -10.35
CA THR A 298 -2.35 6.59 -10.64
C THR A 298 -1.94 5.69 -9.49
N PHE A 299 -2.83 4.77 -9.10
CA PHE A 299 -2.64 3.83 -8.01
C PHE A 299 -2.51 2.41 -8.54
N ASN A 300 -1.40 1.74 -8.23
CA ASN A 300 -1.13 0.35 -8.61
C ASN A 300 -0.77 -0.46 -7.35
N PHE A 301 -1.80 -0.85 -6.60
CA PHE A 301 -1.64 -1.59 -5.34
C PHE A 301 -2.09 -3.05 -5.48
N THR A 302 -1.20 -3.99 -5.19
CA THR A 302 -1.46 -5.43 -5.32
C THR A 302 -1.43 -6.18 -3.99
N GLY A 303 -0.93 -5.56 -2.93
CA GLY A 303 -0.65 -6.19 -1.65
C GLY A 303 -1.74 -6.05 -0.59
N LEU A 304 -1.42 -6.55 0.60
CA LEU A 304 -2.32 -6.62 1.75
C LEU A 304 -2.56 -5.25 2.40
N ASN A 305 -1.70 -4.26 2.15
CA ASN A 305 -1.77 -2.94 2.76
C ASN A 305 -2.35 -1.87 1.81
N ALA A 306 -3.06 -2.27 0.75
CA ALA A 306 -3.58 -1.38 -0.29
C ALA A 306 -4.36 -0.16 0.25
N SER A 307 -5.22 -0.33 1.26
CA SER A 307 -5.94 0.80 1.88
C SER A 307 -5.03 1.80 2.59
N LEU A 308 -3.94 1.34 3.20
CA LEU A 308 -2.93 2.20 3.80
C LEU A 308 -2.12 2.94 2.72
N ALA A 309 -1.77 2.24 1.64
CA ALA A 309 -1.11 2.83 0.48
C ALA A 309 -1.95 3.95 -0.15
N VAL A 310 -3.25 3.71 -0.40
CA VAL A 310 -4.20 4.74 -0.88
C VAL A 310 -4.18 5.96 0.04
N LYS A 311 -4.31 5.74 1.36
CA LYS A 311 -4.34 6.83 2.34
C LYS A 311 -3.04 7.65 2.33
N ASN A 312 -1.89 6.99 2.29
CA ASN A 312 -0.58 7.64 2.27
C ASN A 312 -0.39 8.45 0.98
N SER A 313 -0.76 7.89 -0.17
CA SER A 313 -0.70 8.57 -1.47
C SER A 313 -1.62 9.78 -1.54
N GLN A 314 -2.85 9.66 -1.04
CA GLN A 314 -3.78 10.79 -0.96
C GLN A 314 -3.20 11.88 -0.07
N LYS A 315 -2.70 11.53 1.12
CA LYS A 315 -2.07 12.50 2.02
C LYS A 315 -0.87 13.19 1.36
N SER A 316 0.05 12.47 0.73
CA SER A 316 1.26 13.06 0.16
C SER A 316 0.96 14.01 -1.00
N ILE A 317 0.00 13.67 -1.86
CA ILE A 317 -0.47 14.56 -2.92
C ILE A 317 -1.16 15.80 -2.34
N LEU A 318 -2.00 15.63 -1.31
CA LEU A 318 -2.65 16.76 -0.65
C LEU A 318 -1.65 17.67 0.05
N ASP A 319 -0.63 17.12 0.70
CA ASP A 319 0.46 17.88 1.30
C ASP A 319 1.21 18.69 0.22
N LEU A 320 1.46 18.11 -0.96
CA LEU A 320 2.07 18.81 -2.09
C LEU A 320 1.19 19.96 -2.61
N VAL A 321 -0.07 19.69 -2.98
CA VAL A 321 -0.92 20.71 -3.63
C VAL A 321 -1.39 21.79 -2.66
N ASN A 322 -1.49 21.47 -1.37
CA ASN A 322 -1.85 22.42 -0.32
C ASN A 322 -0.61 23.02 0.37
N ASN A 323 0.60 22.70 -0.08
CA ASN A 323 1.81 23.32 0.46
C ASN A 323 1.78 24.84 0.20
N ASP A 324 1.79 25.63 1.25
CA ASP A 324 1.76 27.10 1.14
C ASP A 324 3.16 27.71 0.98
N HIS A 325 4.23 26.93 1.20
CA HIS A 325 5.61 27.34 0.95
C HIS A 325 6.00 27.20 -0.53
N MET A 326 5.22 26.44 -1.31
CA MET A 326 5.35 26.36 -2.76
C MET A 326 4.31 27.25 -3.44
N PRO A 327 4.70 28.14 -4.36
CA PRO A 327 3.73 28.94 -5.08
C PRO A 327 2.90 28.05 -6.03
N ALA A 328 1.60 28.35 -6.15
CA ALA A 328 0.66 27.49 -6.86
C ALA A 328 1.01 27.30 -8.35
N ASN A 329 1.62 28.32 -8.98
CA ASN A 329 2.09 28.23 -10.36
C ASN A 329 3.24 27.21 -10.51
N LEU A 330 4.18 27.13 -9.56
CA LEU A 330 5.23 26.11 -9.56
C LEU A 330 4.63 24.70 -9.48
N ILE A 331 3.68 24.48 -8.56
CA ILE A 331 2.97 23.20 -8.45
C ILE A 331 2.28 22.87 -9.77
N LYS A 332 1.51 23.80 -10.33
CA LYS A 332 0.84 23.64 -11.63
C LYS A 332 1.84 23.26 -12.73
N ASP A 333 2.96 23.97 -12.84
CA ASP A 333 3.97 23.70 -13.88
C ASP A 333 4.63 22.33 -13.70
N CYS A 334 4.89 21.88 -12.47
CA CYS A 334 5.30 20.51 -12.18
C CYS A 334 4.30 19.49 -12.75
N PHE A 335 3.00 19.63 -12.46
CA PHE A 335 1.97 18.72 -12.99
C PHE A 335 1.88 18.74 -14.53
N LEU A 336 2.09 19.89 -15.17
CA LEU A 336 2.04 20.01 -16.63
C LEU A 336 3.22 19.29 -17.33
N LYS A 337 4.37 19.18 -16.65
CA LYS A 337 5.54 18.39 -17.10
C LYS A 337 5.34 16.88 -16.98
N LEU A 338 4.36 16.44 -16.20
CA LEU A 338 4.10 15.03 -15.96
C LEU A 338 3.26 14.38 -17.07
N GLN A 339 3.51 13.10 -17.32
CA GLN A 339 2.78 12.27 -18.27
C GLN A 339 1.32 12.11 -17.85
N LYS A 340 0.40 12.17 -18.83
CA LYS A 340 -1.02 11.89 -18.60
C LYS A 340 -1.23 10.43 -18.19
N ASP A 341 -2.17 10.18 -17.30
CA ASP A 341 -2.60 8.87 -16.79
C ASP A 341 -1.52 8.09 -15.99
N ILE A 342 -0.34 8.66 -15.77
CA ILE A 342 0.75 8.06 -15.01
C ILE A 342 1.45 9.04 -14.06
N GLY A 343 1.52 10.33 -14.40
CA GLY A 343 2.31 11.38 -13.76
C GLY A 343 2.95 11.07 -12.40
N PHE A 344 2.15 10.88 -11.36
CA PHE A 344 2.51 10.21 -10.11
C PHE A 344 1.95 8.79 -10.10
N LEU A 345 2.83 7.80 -10.20
CA LEU A 345 2.50 6.38 -10.08
C LEU A 345 2.85 5.90 -8.67
N PHE A 346 1.83 5.64 -7.87
CA PHE A 346 1.98 5.05 -6.55
C PHE A 346 1.85 3.54 -6.60
N GLU A 347 2.81 2.83 -6.00
CA GLU A 347 2.86 1.37 -5.95
C GLU A 347 3.09 0.91 -4.50
N ASP A 348 2.77 -0.35 -4.20
CA ASP A 348 3.05 -1.00 -2.91
C ASP A 348 4.08 -2.15 -3.05
N THR A 349 4.73 -2.21 -4.21
CA THR A 349 5.83 -3.12 -4.49
C THR A 349 7.14 -2.34 -4.59
N PRO A 350 8.28 -2.93 -4.16
CA PRO A 350 9.58 -2.26 -4.29
C PRO A 350 9.89 -1.85 -5.73
N ILE A 351 10.33 -0.61 -5.90
CA ILE A 351 10.68 -0.04 -7.21
C ILE A 351 11.87 -0.81 -7.76
N SER A 352 11.74 -1.39 -8.95
CA SER A 352 12.78 -2.25 -9.54
C SER A 352 13.20 -3.45 -8.66
N MET A 353 12.33 -3.92 -7.75
CA MET A 353 12.65 -4.95 -6.74
C MET A 353 13.75 -4.54 -5.74
N ARG A 354 14.01 -3.24 -5.60
CA ARG A 354 14.95 -2.68 -4.62
C ARG A 354 14.17 -2.10 -3.46
N GLU A 355 14.35 -2.69 -2.28
CA GLU A 355 13.61 -2.31 -1.07
C GLU A 355 14.05 -0.94 -0.53
N GLU A 356 15.27 -0.51 -0.88
CA GLU A 356 15.86 0.77 -0.52
C GLU A 356 15.40 1.95 -1.38
N THR A 357 14.62 1.70 -2.44
CA THR A 357 14.15 2.74 -3.36
C THR A 357 12.69 3.08 -3.09
N ASP A 358 12.49 4.19 -2.37
CA ASP A 358 11.16 4.67 -1.97
C ASP A 358 10.51 5.56 -3.03
N GLY A 359 11.32 6.23 -3.85
CA GLY A 359 10.90 7.11 -4.92
C GLY A 359 11.85 7.04 -6.10
N LYS A 360 11.34 7.41 -7.28
CA LYS A 360 12.16 7.66 -8.46
C LYS A 360 11.47 8.61 -9.42
N THR A 361 12.18 9.65 -9.84
CA THR A 361 11.79 10.51 -10.95
C THR A 361 12.36 9.96 -12.25
N ILE A 362 11.49 9.68 -13.22
CA ILE A 362 11.86 9.19 -14.54
C ILE A 362 11.72 10.35 -15.54
N ILE A 363 12.85 10.68 -16.17
CA ILE A 363 12.94 11.68 -17.23
C ILE A 363 13.36 10.95 -18.51
N PRO A 364 12.44 10.80 -19.48
CA PRO A 364 12.78 10.24 -20.78
C PRO A 364 13.80 11.09 -21.53
N ASN A 365 14.70 10.42 -22.27
CA ASN A 365 15.66 11.10 -23.16
C ASN A 365 14.98 11.70 -24.40
N ASN A 366 13.82 11.17 -24.77
CA ASN A 366 13.01 11.67 -25.87
C ASN A 366 12.25 12.92 -25.42
N SER A 367 12.50 14.07 -26.06
CA SER A 367 11.87 15.36 -25.71
C SER A 367 10.36 15.37 -25.86
N ASN A 368 9.79 14.43 -26.63
CA ASN A 368 8.35 14.28 -26.81
C ASN A 368 7.68 13.45 -25.70
N GLU A 369 8.46 12.73 -24.89
CA GLU A 369 7.93 11.94 -23.78
C GLU A 369 7.97 12.77 -22.49
N LYS A 370 6.84 12.79 -21.78
CA LYS A 370 6.72 13.51 -20.51
C LYS A 370 7.29 12.69 -19.36
N SER A 371 7.78 13.37 -18.33
CA SER A 371 8.32 12.76 -17.12
C SER A 371 7.23 12.07 -16.30
N PHE A 372 7.59 11.11 -15.46
CA PHE A 372 6.71 10.58 -14.42
C PHE A 372 7.50 10.25 -13.15
N ILE A 373 6.82 10.24 -12.02
CA ILE A 373 7.38 9.97 -10.70
C ILE A 373 6.76 8.68 -10.19
N ARG A 374 7.61 7.71 -9.80
CA ARG A 374 7.19 6.48 -9.12
C ARG A 374 7.43 6.61 -7.63
N ILE A 375 6.47 6.21 -6.83
CA ILE A 375 6.54 6.27 -5.36
C ILE A 375 6.08 4.94 -4.79
N ASN A 376 6.88 4.36 -3.90
CA ASN A 376 6.41 3.33 -2.99
C ASN A 376 5.57 4.02 -1.91
N ALA A 377 4.26 3.74 -1.88
CA ALA A 377 3.32 4.37 -0.97
C ALA A 377 3.39 3.81 0.47
N THR A 378 4.06 2.68 0.65
CA THR A 378 4.22 2.00 1.94
C THR A 378 5.60 1.36 2.02
N PRO A 379 6.70 2.13 1.96
CA PRO A 379 8.02 1.55 2.11
C PRO A 379 8.17 1.02 3.54
N GLN A 380 8.96 -0.03 3.70
CA GLN A 380 8.96 -0.79 4.94
C GLN A 380 9.48 0.04 6.11
N SER A 381 10.56 0.77 5.84
CA SER A 381 11.19 1.72 6.74
C SER A 381 10.21 2.80 7.25
N ASN A 382 9.24 3.22 6.43
CA ASN A 382 8.21 4.19 6.84
C ASN A 382 7.24 3.67 7.85
N LEU A 383 6.79 2.44 7.64
CA LEU A 383 5.83 1.81 8.53
C LEU A 383 6.45 1.53 9.90
N SER A 384 7.78 1.36 9.96
CA SER A 384 8.55 0.93 11.13
C SER A 384 9.22 2.06 11.92
N THR A 385 9.69 3.13 11.26
CA THR A 385 10.51 4.17 11.92
C THR A 385 9.78 5.48 12.16
N PHE A 386 8.70 5.75 11.42
CA PHE A 386 8.04 7.07 11.36
C PHE A 386 9.02 8.23 11.10
N ALA A 387 10.20 8.01 10.49
CA ALA A 387 11.14 9.07 10.19
C ALA A 387 10.67 9.91 8.99
N GLU A 388 10.82 11.23 9.05
CA GLU A 388 10.29 12.13 8.00
C GLU A 388 10.96 11.95 6.64
N HIS A 389 12.28 11.73 6.62
CA HIS A 389 13.04 11.49 5.39
C HIS A 389 12.49 10.31 4.60
N LEU A 390 11.87 9.38 5.30
CA LEU A 390 11.32 8.19 4.71
C LEU A 390 9.87 8.43 4.26
N SER A 391 9.13 9.38 4.88
CA SER A 391 7.67 9.53 4.72
C SER A 391 7.24 9.70 3.26
N THR A 392 6.10 9.13 2.86
CA THR A 392 5.59 9.25 1.48
C THR A 392 5.45 10.70 1.01
N SER A 393 5.09 11.63 1.91
CA SER A 393 5.05 13.08 1.60
C SER A 393 6.45 13.65 1.36
N GLY A 394 7.42 13.30 2.22
CA GLY A 394 8.82 13.67 2.05
C GLY A 394 9.41 13.13 0.75
N THR A 395 9.13 11.86 0.41
CA THR A 395 9.51 11.25 -0.86
C THR A 395 8.91 11.99 -2.05
N VAL A 396 7.60 12.32 -2.02
CA VAL A 396 6.97 13.10 -3.10
C VAL A 396 7.64 14.46 -3.27
N LEU A 397 7.92 15.18 -2.19
CA LEU A 397 8.60 16.49 -2.26
C LEU A 397 10.04 16.36 -2.78
N HIS A 398 10.77 15.32 -2.36
CA HIS A 398 12.10 15.00 -2.86
C HIS A 398 12.08 14.75 -4.39
N GLU A 399 11.20 13.87 -4.86
CA GLU A 399 11.07 13.56 -6.29
C GLU A 399 10.58 14.76 -7.11
N VAL A 400 9.72 15.61 -6.55
CA VAL A 400 9.36 16.89 -7.18
C VAL A 400 10.56 17.82 -7.25
N GLY A 401 11.48 17.79 -6.28
CA GLY A 401 12.76 18.50 -6.33
C GLY A 401 13.61 18.10 -7.55
N HIS A 402 13.74 16.80 -7.81
CA HIS A 402 14.38 16.27 -9.03
C HIS A 402 13.71 16.78 -10.31
N LEU A 403 12.37 16.75 -10.35
CA LEU A 403 11.61 17.26 -11.49
C LEU A 403 11.84 18.77 -11.70
N ILE A 404 11.88 19.55 -10.61
CA ILE A 404 12.09 21.00 -10.67
C ILE A 404 13.48 21.30 -11.22
N ALA A 405 14.52 20.67 -10.66
CA ALA A 405 15.91 20.89 -11.10
C ALA A 405 16.05 20.68 -12.61
N LYS A 406 15.52 19.56 -13.11
CA LYS A 406 15.74 19.10 -14.48
C LYS A 406 14.77 19.65 -15.51
N LYS A 407 13.49 19.85 -15.15
CA LYS A 407 12.43 20.24 -16.11
C LYS A 407 11.86 21.64 -15.95
N ILE A 408 12.00 22.24 -14.77
CA ILE A 408 11.53 23.61 -14.51
C ILE A 408 12.69 24.59 -14.59
N LEU A 409 13.84 24.23 -14.01
CA LEU A 409 15.06 25.05 -13.96
C LEU A 409 16.13 24.62 -14.98
N ASN A 410 15.79 23.71 -15.90
CA ASN A 410 16.63 23.26 -17.02
C ASN A 410 18.01 22.70 -16.61
N ASP A 411 17.99 21.59 -15.87
CA ASP A 411 19.17 20.83 -15.43
C ASP A 411 20.15 21.65 -14.55
N VAL A 412 19.59 22.50 -13.69
CA VAL A 412 20.35 23.41 -12.80
C VAL A 412 21.24 22.65 -11.80
N ASP A 413 20.90 21.41 -11.47
CA ASP A 413 21.70 20.50 -10.65
C ASP A 413 23.03 20.09 -11.31
N ASN A 414 23.13 20.26 -12.63
CA ASN A 414 24.36 20.01 -13.39
C ASN A 414 25.18 21.27 -13.66
N ASP A 415 24.71 22.44 -13.27
CA ASP A 415 25.42 23.71 -13.40
C ASP A 415 26.73 23.69 -12.59
N ASP A 416 27.81 24.21 -13.17
CA ASP A 416 29.14 24.25 -12.53
C ASP A 416 29.15 25.08 -11.25
N LYS A 417 28.35 26.15 -11.17
CA LYS A 417 28.14 26.95 -9.96
C LYS A 417 27.45 26.10 -8.89
N PHE A 418 26.42 25.35 -9.25
CA PHE A 418 25.74 24.47 -8.30
C PHE A 418 26.66 23.35 -7.80
N LYS A 419 27.44 22.70 -8.68
CA LYS A 419 28.44 21.69 -8.29
C LYS A 419 29.48 22.22 -7.29
N LYS A 420 29.92 23.47 -7.46
CA LYS A 420 30.81 24.14 -6.49
C LYS A 420 30.12 24.36 -5.14
N LEU A 421 28.86 24.75 -5.13
CA LEU A 421 28.07 24.89 -3.90
C LEU A 421 27.89 23.54 -3.20
N TYR A 422 27.56 22.50 -3.95
CA TYR A 422 27.48 21.13 -3.44
C TYR A 422 28.79 20.72 -2.75
N GLU A 423 29.94 20.82 -3.42
CA GLU A 423 31.22 20.43 -2.80
C GLU A 423 31.54 21.23 -1.53
N LYS A 424 31.15 22.51 -1.50
CA LYS A 424 31.37 23.40 -0.36
C LYS A 424 30.45 23.10 0.82
N GLU A 425 29.17 22.84 0.58
CA GLU A 425 28.14 22.81 1.63
C GLU A 425 27.62 21.40 1.96
N LYS A 426 27.86 20.38 1.12
CA LYS A 426 27.32 19.01 1.35
C LYS A 426 27.67 18.41 2.69
N ASN A 427 28.80 18.78 3.30
CA ASN A 427 29.20 18.22 4.59
C ASN A 427 28.48 18.87 5.78
N ASN A 428 27.87 20.05 5.58
CA ASN A 428 27.16 20.79 6.63
C ASN A 428 25.75 20.27 6.86
N ILE A 429 25.15 19.61 5.87
CA ILE A 429 23.79 19.06 6.01
C ILE A 429 23.75 17.94 7.05
N THR A 430 22.83 18.05 8.00
CA THR A 430 22.71 17.14 9.13
C THR A 430 21.60 16.09 8.94
N GLU A 431 21.53 15.13 9.86
CA GLU A 431 20.52 14.07 9.83
C GLU A 431 19.09 14.58 9.96
N ILE A 432 18.89 15.84 10.37
CA ILE A 432 17.57 16.46 10.37
C ILE A 432 17.05 16.72 8.96
N ASN A 433 17.90 16.83 7.95
CA ASN A 433 17.50 17.13 6.57
C ASN A 433 17.71 15.95 5.63
N THR A 434 18.64 15.04 5.98
CA THR A 434 18.95 13.87 5.14
C THR A 434 19.13 12.58 5.94
N TYR A 435 18.59 11.48 5.42
CA TYR A 435 18.79 10.15 6.02
C TYR A 435 20.13 9.55 5.59
N ASN A 436 20.94 9.07 6.55
CA ASN A 436 22.21 8.37 6.29
C ASN A 436 23.14 9.08 5.27
N GLY A 437 23.17 10.41 5.30
CA GLY A 437 23.98 11.20 4.38
C GLY A 437 23.58 11.08 2.92
N TYR A 438 22.32 10.75 2.61
CA TYR A 438 21.82 10.59 1.24
C TYR A 438 22.10 11.81 0.35
N ALA A 439 21.93 13.01 0.90
CA ALA A 439 22.23 14.28 0.23
C ALA A 439 23.71 14.46 -0.11
N LYS A 440 24.61 13.67 0.51
CA LYS A 440 26.08 13.76 0.30
C LYS A 440 26.57 12.84 -0.83
N LYS A 441 25.66 12.11 -1.49
CA LYS A 441 26.02 11.15 -2.55
C LYS A 441 26.43 11.84 -3.84
N ASN A 442 25.65 12.80 -4.30
CA ASN A 442 25.88 13.54 -5.55
C ASN A 442 25.08 14.86 -5.56
N PRO A 443 25.37 15.79 -6.49
CA PRO A 443 24.66 17.07 -6.58
C PRO A 443 23.15 16.95 -6.79
N ASP A 444 22.70 15.97 -7.56
CA ASP A 444 21.29 15.73 -7.89
C ASP A 444 20.47 15.44 -6.62
N GLU A 445 20.92 14.47 -5.81
CA GLU A 445 20.30 14.14 -4.52
C GLU A 445 20.43 15.28 -3.51
N PHE A 446 21.53 16.03 -3.55
CA PHE A 446 21.69 17.22 -2.71
C PHE A 446 20.65 18.27 -3.03
N PHE A 447 20.43 18.59 -4.32
CA PHE A 447 19.39 19.54 -4.73
C PHE A 447 18.03 19.12 -4.21
N ALA A 448 17.65 17.86 -4.45
CA ALA A 448 16.33 17.33 -4.08
C ALA A 448 16.12 17.34 -2.57
N GLU A 449 17.13 16.98 -1.76
CA GLU A 449 17.05 17.01 -0.31
C GLU A 449 16.96 18.44 0.25
N VAL A 450 17.74 19.38 -0.29
CA VAL A 450 17.68 20.80 0.09
C VAL A 450 16.31 21.37 -0.25
N PHE A 451 15.83 21.16 -1.49
CA PHE A 451 14.52 21.64 -1.92
C PHE A 451 13.39 21.08 -1.04
N LYS A 452 13.38 19.76 -0.79
CA LYS A 452 12.42 19.10 0.11
C LYS A 452 12.38 19.79 1.48
N SER A 453 13.54 20.07 2.09
CA SER A 453 13.61 20.73 3.39
C SER A 453 13.15 22.19 3.35
N MET A 454 13.43 22.93 2.26
CA MET A 454 12.97 24.32 2.08
C MET A 454 11.45 24.45 2.09
N VAL A 455 10.74 23.40 1.68
CA VAL A 455 9.26 23.40 1.59
C VAL A 455 8.61 22.35 2.48
N SER A 456 9.33 21.80 3.47
CA SER A 456 8.80 20.73 4.34
C SER A 456 7.53 21.19 5.07
N MET A 457 6.56 20.29 5.19
CA MET A 457 5.33 20.47 5.98
C MET A 457 5.44 19.83 7.39
N GLY A 458 6.60 19.26 7.73
CA GLY A 458 6.85 18.53 8.97
C GLY A 458 6.22 17.14 9.01
N ASN A 459 6.30 16.52 10.19
CA ASN A 459 5.83 15.15 10.46
C ASN A 459 5.24 15.02 11.88
N GLN A 460 5.05 13.78 12.34
CA GLN A 460 4.51 13.49 13.68
C GLN A 460 5.47 13.89 14.83
N ASN A 461 6.77 13.94 14.56
CA ASN A 461 7.83 14.18 15.53
C ASN A 461 8.38 15.62 15.48
N HIS A 462 8.32 16.30 14.32
CA HIS A 462 8.87 17.65 14.14
C HIS A 462 7.95 18.54 13.29
N HIS A 463 7.89 19.83 13.63
CA HIS A 463 7.18 20.84 12.85
C HIS A 463 7.97 21.24 11.59
N GLY A 464 7.28 21.60 10.50
CA GLY A 464 7.92 21.99 9.23
C GLY A 464 8.88 23.17 9.33
N ASP A 465 8.63 24.14 10.22
CA ASP A 465 9.53 25.27 10.47
C ASP A 465 10.94 24.83 10.86
N LEU A 466 11.06 23.74 11.62
CA LEU A 466 12.35 23.24 12.08
C LEU A 466 13.26 22.88 10.90
N TYR A 467 12.72 22.21 9.88
CA TYR A 467 13.45 21.82 8.68
C TYR A 467 13.84 23.04 7.84
N ARG A 468 12.88 23.94 7.62
CA ARG A 468 13.09 25.15 6.82
C ARG A 468 14.13 26.08 7.42
N GLU A 469 14.14 26.22 8.75
CA GLU A 469 15.14 27.02 9.45
C GLU A 469 16.50 26.34 9.50
N SER A 470 16.54 25.02 9.74
CA SER A 470 17.78 24.24 9.77
C SER A 470 18.47 24.27 8.42
N ILE A 471 17.77 24.02 7.30
CA ILE A 471 18.41 23.98 5.99
C ILE A 471 18.99 25.33 5.57
N LYS A 472 18.31 26.44 5.95
CA LYS A 472 18.82 27.80 5.77
C LYS A 472 20.11 28.08 6.53
N LYS A 473 20.35 27.39 7.66
CA LYS A 473 21.57 27.52 8.46
C LYS A 473 22.67 26.59 7.97
N GLU A 474 22.32 25.38 7.57
CA GLU A 474 23.27 24.35 7.15
C GLU A 474 23.88 24.64 5.77
N VAL A 475 23.05 25.05 4.80
CA VAL A 475 23.46 25.23 3.39
C VAL A 475 22.95 26.57 2.81
N PRO A 476 23.30 27.71 3.44
CA PRO A 476 22.72 29.03 3.15
C PRO A 476 22.99 29.53 1.72
N GLU A 477 24.11 29.15 1.09
CA GLU A 477 24.40 29.57 -0.29
C GLU A 477 23.61 28.73 -1.29
N THR A 478 23.44 27.43 -1.04
CA THR A 478 22.59 26.56 -1.85
C THR A 478 21.12 26.98 -1.77
N VAL A 479 20.60 27.29 -0.57
CA VAL A 479 19.22 27.77 -0.42
C VAL A 479 19.00 29.05 -1.24
N ARG A 480 19.89 30.04 -1.10
CA ARG A 480 19.80 31.29 -1.88
C ARG A 480 19.87 31.02 -3.37
N PHE A 481 20.77 30.15 -3.82
CA PHE A 481 20.90 29.76 -5.22
C PHE A 481 19.59 29.18 -5.79
N ILE A 482 18.92 28.29 -5.04
CA ILE A 482 17.64 27.70 -5.46
C ILE A 482 16.54 28.76 -5.49
N GLU A 483 16.45 29.61 -4.46
CA GLU A 483 15.46 30.70 -4.39
C GLU A 483 15.63 31.70 -5.56
N ASP A 484 16.87 32.09 -5.87
CA ASP A 484 17.17 33.02 -6.96
C ASP A 484 16.81 32.43 -8.33
N ASN A 485 17.19 31.16 -8.60
CA ASN A 485 16.83 30.49 -9.85
C ASN A 485 15.32 30.35 -10.00
N LEU A 486 14.60 29.99 -8.94
CA LEU A 486 13.13 29.93 -8.95
C LEU A 486 12.53 31.30 -9.26
N LYS A 487 13.06 32.37 -8.63
CA LYS A 487 12.59 33.73 -8.83
C LYS A 487 12.81 34.23 -10.26
N GLU A 488 13.96 33.93 -10.85
CA GLU A 488 14.26 34.23 -12.26
C GLU A 488 13.26 33.55 -13.22
N HIS A 489 12.73 32.39 -12.83
CA HIS A 489 11.69 31.67 -13.57
C HIS A 489 10.25 32.04 -13.16
N GLY A 490 10.08 33.08 -12.32
CA GLY A 490 8.77 33.59 -11.92
C GLY A 490 8.11 32.86 -10.74
N TYR A 491 8.88 32.11 -9.95
CA TYR A 491 8.42 31.39 -8.77
C TYR A 491 9.05 31.98 -7.51
N VAL A 492 8.21 32.39 -6.55
CA VAL A 492 8.69 32.91 -5.25
C VAL A 492 8.17 32.00 -4.14
N LEU A 493 9.10 31.31 -3.46
CA LEU A 493 8.78 30.52 -2.27
C LEU A 493 8.35 31.44 -1.12
N LYS A 494 7.51 30.93 -0.22
CA LYS A 494 6.97 31.70 0.92
C LYS A 494 7.58 31.33 2.26
#